data_AF-A0A7J8DD68-F1
#
_entry.id   AF-A0A7J8DD68-F1
#
_cell.length_a   1.000
_cell.length_b   1.000
_cell.length_c   1.000
_cell.angle_alpha   90.00
_cell.angle_beta   90.00
_cell.angle_gamma   90.00
#
_symmetry.space_group_name_H-M   'P 1'
#
loop_
_entity.id
_entity.type
_entity.pdbx_description
1 polymer ?
#
loop_
_entity_poly.entity_id
_entity_poly.type
_entity_poly.pdbx_seq_one_letter_code
_entity_poly.pdbx_strand_id
1 'polypeptide(L)'
;MQGSEVVNVLKSLLTNLDEVKKERESLENDLKSVNFDMTSKFLTSLAQDGVINEEGLSVTELDRIYGGLTTKVQESLKKQEGILKNIQVSHQEFSKMKQSNNEANLREEVLKNLATAYDNFVELVANLKEGTKFYNELTEILVRFQNKCSDIVFARKTERDELLK
;
A
#
# COMPACT_ATOMS: atom_id res chain seq x y z
N MET A 1 28.07 -8.03 -27.94
CA MET A 1 27.33 -8.11 -26.66
C MET A 1 25.82 -8.23 -26.83
N GLN A 2 25.22 -7.79 -27.96
CA GLN A 2 23.90 -8.33 -28.37
C GLN A 2 24.08 -9.83 -28.69
N GLY A 3 23.35 -10.70 -27.98
CA GLY A 3 23.34 -12.15 -28.22
C GLY A 3 23.93 -13.06 -27.14
N SER A 4 24.38 -12.54 -25.98
CA SER A 4 24.75 -13.42 -24.85
C SER A 4 23.48 -13.99 -24.20
N GLU A 5 23.44 -15.31 -24.04
CA GLU A 5 22.35 -16.05 -23.38
C GLU A 5 21.99 -15.46 -22.01
N VAL A 6 23.01 -15.05 -21.24
CA VAL A 6 22.85 -14.41 -19.92
C VAL A 6 22.05 -13.10 -20.00
N VAL A 7 22.22 -12.32 -21.07
CA VAL A 7 21.46 -11.06 -21.27
C VAL A 7 19.99 -11.35 -21.55
N ASN A 8 19.69 -12.40 -22.32
CA ASN A 8 18.31 -12.78 -22.62
C ASN A 8 17.61 -13.33 -21.37
N VAL A 9 18.30 -14.13 -20.56
CA VAL A 9 17.79 -14.62 -19.27
C VAL A 9 17.50 -13.46 -18.32
N LEU A 10 18.45 -12.53 -18.13
CA LEU A 10 18.24 -11.35 -17.29
C LEU A 10 17.06 -10.49 -17.74
N LYS A 11 16.92 -10.26 -19.06
CA LYS A 11 15.76 -9.53 -19.59
C LYS A 11 14.44 -10.21 -19.25
N SER A 12 14.34 -11.52 -19.45
CA SER A 12 13.14 -12.28 -19.12
C SER A 12 12.83 -12.22 -17.62
N LEU A 13 13.83 -12.36 -16.75
CA LEU A 13 13.64 -12.24 -15.30
C LEU A 13 13.16 -10.85 -14.88
N LEU A 14 13.70 -9.78 -15.49
CA LEU A 14 13.27 -8.40 -15.23
C LEU A 14 11.85 -8.13 -15.74
N THR A 15 11.46 -8.68 -16.89
CA THR A 15 10.07 -8.61 -17.39
C THR A 15 9.12 -9.32 -16.44
N ASN A 16 9.46 -10.53 -15.98
CA ASN A 16 8.63 -11.25 -15.02
C ASN A 16 8.49 -10.50 -13.69
N LEU A 17 9.54 -9.81 -13.23
CA LEU A 17 9.49 -8.97 -12.03
C LEU A 17 8.57 -7.75 -12.22
N ASP A 18 8.60 -7.13 -13.40
CA ASP A 18 7.70 -6.01 -13.75
C ASP A 18 6.23 -6.45 -13.79
N GLU A 19 5.96 -7.65 -14.32
CA GLU A 19 4.62 -8.26 -14.30
C GLU A 19 4.14 -8.50 -12.86
N VAL A 20 4.99 -9.02 -11.97
CA VAL A 20 4.64 -9.17 -10.54
C VAL A 20 4.28 -7.84 -9.90
N LYS A 21 4.98 -6.75 -10.23
CA LYS A 21 4.66 -5.42 -9.72
C LYS A 21 3.31 -4.92 -10.24
N LYS A 22 3.03 -5.08 -11.53
CA LYS A 22 1.74 -4.72 -12.15
C LYS A 22 0.57 -5.52 -11.57
N GLU A 23 0.77 -6.82 -11.35
CA GLU A 23 -0.23 -7.69 -10.69
C GLU A 23 -0.59 -7.15 -9.28
N ARG A 24 0.37 -6.58 -8.56
CA ARG A 24 0.13 -5.98 -7.23
C ARG A 24 -0.74 -4.74 -7.26
N GLU A 25 -0.64 -3.90 -8.29
CA GLU A 25 -1.52 -2.74 -8.44
C GLU A 25 -2.99 -3.18 -8.56
N SER A 26 -3.26 -4.23 -9.35
CA SER A 26 -4.60 -4.82 -9.45
C SER A 26 -5.04 -5.43 -8.12
N LEU A 27 -4.16 -6.17 -7.45
CA LEU A 27 -4.47 -6.84 -6.18
C LEU A 27 -4.78 -5.83 -5.06
N GLU A 28 -4.08 -4.70 -5.03
CA GLU A 28 -4.33 -3.61 -4.11
C GLU A 28 -5.71 -2.99 -4.34
N ASN A 29 -6.08 -2.77 -5.61
CA ASN A 29 -7.40 -2.26 -5.97
C ASN A 29 -8.52 -3.24 -5.60
N ASP A 30 -8.33 -4.53 -5.84
CA ASP A 30 -9.28 -5.58 -5.46
C ASP A 30 -9.46 -5.59 -3.93
N LEU A 31 -8.36 -5.51 -3.16
CA LEU A 31 -8.42 -5.44 -1.69
C LEU A 31 -9.17 -4.21 -1.19
N LYS A 32 -8.93 -3.03 -1.79
CA LYS A 32 -9.54 -1.76 -1.38
C LYS A 32 -11.00 -1.63 -1.79
N SER A 33 -11.41 -2.27 -2.88
CA SER A 33 -12.76 -2.16 -3.43
C SER A 33 -13.76 -3.13 -2.79
N VAL A 34 -13.29 -4.15 -2.09
CA VAL A 34 -14.13 -5.05 -1.30
C VAL A 34 -14.86 -4.25 -0.23
N ASN A 35 -16.19 -4.28 -0.28
CA ASN A 35 -17.06 -3.71 0.74
C ASN A 35 -18.04 -4.80 1.20
N PHE A 36 -18.05 -5.07 2.49
CA PHE A 36 -18.93 -6.04 3.10
C PHE A 36 -19.48 -5.52 4.43
N ASP A 37 -20.80 -5.55 4.58
CA ASP A 37 -21.47 -5.13 5.80
C ASP A 37 -21.72 -6.32 6.74
N MET A 38 -20.96 -6.35 7.84
CA MET A 38 -21.09 -7.37 8.89
C MET A 38 -22.34 -7.21 9.76
N THR A 39 -23.05 -6.08 9.69
CA THR A 39 -24.17 -5.75 10.58
C THR A 39 -25.25 -6.84 10.54
N SER A 40 -25.61 -7.31 9.34
CA SER A 40 -26.61 -8.36 9.16
C SER A 40 -26.21 -9.69 9.83
N LYS A 41 -24.92 -10.07 9.76
CA LYS A 41 -24.40 -11.29 10.37
C LYS A 41 -24.41 -11.20 11.90
N PHE A 42 -23.97 -10.08 12.45
CA PHE A 42 -23.98 -9.86 13.90
C PHE A 42 -25.40 -9.82 14.46
N LEU A 43 -26.34 -9.14 13.79
CA LEU A 43 -27.73 -9.11 14.21
C LEU A 43 -28.38 -10.50 14.16
N THR A 44 -28.04 -11.31 13.15
CA THR A 44 -28.55 -12.68 13.04
C THR A 44 -28.04 -13.56 14.18
N SER A 45 -26.74 -13.51 14.49
CA SER A 45 -26.16 -14.26 15.62
C SER A 45 -26.74 -13.80 16.96
N LEU A 46 -26.92 -12.49 17.16
CA LEU A 46 -27.57 -11.97 18.37
C LEU A 46 -29.01 -12.48 18.52
N ALA A 47 -29.77 -12.52 17.43
CA ALA A 47 -31.16 -12.99 17.45
C ALA A 47 -31.27 -14.51 17.71
N GLN A 48 -30.29 -15.31 17.26
CA GLN A 48 -30.30 -16.77 17.39
C GLN A 48 -29.72 -17.24 18.74
N ASP A 49 -28.59 -16.67 19.15
CA ASP A 49 -27.79 -17.17 20.26
C ASP A 49 -27.92 -16.31 21.53
N GLY A 50 -28.56 -15.13 21.43
CA GLY A 50 -28.71 -14.17 22.52
C GLY A 50 -27.41 -13.43 22.91
N VAL A 51 -26.28 -13.82 22.34
CA VAL A 51 -24.94 -13.24 22.49
C VAL A 51 -24.22 -13.25 21.14
N ILE A 52 -23.24 -12.36 20.95
CA ILE A 52 -22.46 -12.30 19.71
C ILE A 52 -21.05 -12.84 19.99
N ASN A 53 -20.67 -13.91 19.30
CA ASN A 53 -19.28 -14.35 19.22
C ASN A 53 -18.57 -13.61 18.08
N GLU A 54 -18.17 -12.37 18.33
CA GLU A 54 -17.59 -11.48 17.32
C GLU A 54 -16.32 -12.06 16.69
N GLU A 55 -15.36 -12.52 17.50
CA GLU A 55 -14.07 -13.00 17.01
C GLU A 55 -14.23 -14.18 16.04
N GLY A 56 -15.01 -15.20 16.42
CA GLY A 56 -15.23 -16.37 15.57
C GLY A 56 -15.93 -16.04 14.26
N LEU A 57 -16.93 -15.14 14.31
CA LEU A 57 -17.66 -14.68 13.12
C LEU A 57 -16.78 -13.84 12.20
N SER A 58 -16.03 -12.90 12.77
CA SER A 58 -15.13 -12.01 12.05
C SER A 58 -14.01 -12.79 11.36
N VAL A 59 -13.35 -13.72 12.04
CA VAL A 59 -12.29 -14.55 11.42
C VAL A 59 -12.83 -15.35 10.25
N THR A 60 -13.98 -16.00 10.43
CA THR A 60 -14.60 -16.82 9.37
C THR A 60 -14.98 -15.97 8.16
N GLU A 61 -15.54 -14.79 8.39
CA GLU A 61 -16.00 -13.94 7.29
C GLU A 61 -14.86 -13.20 6.60
N LEU A 62 -13.84 -12.77 7.34
CA LEU A 62 -12.63 -12.21 6.76
C LEU A 62 -11.90 -13.24 5.89
N ASP A 63 -11.80 -14.49 6.33
CA ASP A 63 -11.20 -15.55 5.50
C ASP A 63 -12.04 -15.82 4.24
N ARG A 64 -13.37 -15.87 4.38
CA ARG A 64 -14.28 -16.06 3.24
C ARG A 64 -14.12 -14.98 2.17
N ILE A 65 -13.91 -13.73 2.58
CA ILE A 65 -13.86 -12.58 1.69
C ILE A 65 -12.43 -12.31 1.18
N TYR A 66 -11.46 -12.31 2.09
CA TYR A 66 -10.08 -11.90 1.82
C TYR A 66 -9.10 -13.06 1.68
N GLY A 67 -9.45 -14.30 2.07
CA GLY A 67 -8.54 -15.45 2.06
C GLY A 67 -7.90 -15.75 0.70
N GLY A 68 -8.68 -15.61 -0.38
CA GLY A 68 -8.15 -15.74 -1.75
C GLY A 68 -7.16 -14.62 -2.10
N LEU A 69 -7.43 -13.39 -1.65
CA LEU A 69 -6.56 -12.23 -1.90
C LEU A 69 -5.27 -12.32 -1.07
N THR A 70 -5.35 -12.71 0.20
CA THR A 70 -4.17 -12.90 1.07
C THR A 70 -3.29 -14.02 0.54
N THR A 71 -3.87 -15.10 0.01
CA THR A 71 -3.13 -16.17 -0.66
C THR A 71 -2.33 -15.64 -1.86
N LYS A 72 -2.98 -14.86 -2.75
CA LYS A 72 -2.31 -14.22 -3.90
C LYS A 72 -1.20 -13.26 -3.48
N VAL A 73 -1.37 -12.51 -2.39
CA VAL A 73 -0.31 -11.65 -1.84
C VAL A 73 0.90 -12.50 -1.45
N GLN A 74 0.69 -13.59 -0.73
CA GLN A 74 1.78 -14.49 -0.30
C GLN A 74 2.48 -15.16 -1.48
N GLU A 75 1.73 -15.59 -2.50
CA GLU A 75 2.29 -16.12 -3.74
C GLU A 75 3.12 -15.08 -4.48
N SER A 76 2.65 -13.83 -4.57
CA SER A 76 3.38 -12.71 -5.18
C SER A 76 4.71 -12.42 -4.46
N LEU A 77 4.74 -12.49 -3.13
CA LEU A 77 5.95 -12.32 -2.33
C LEU A 77 6.95 -13.46 -2.61
N LYS A 78 6.52 -14.72 -2.52
CA LYS A 78 7.36 -15.89 -2.81
C LYS A 78 7.90 -15.89 -4.25
N LYS A 79 7.05 -15.52 -5.22
CA LYS A 79 7.44 -15.38 -6.63
C LYS A 79 8.53 -14.33 -6.79
N GLN A 80 8.38 -13.16 -6.15
CA GLN A 80 9.42 -12.13 -6.16
C GLN A 80 10.74 -12.63 -5.54
N GLU A 81 10.70 -13.30 -4.39
CA GLU A 81 11.92 -13.83 -3.75
C GLU A 81 12.69 -14.77 -4.68
N GLY A 82 12.00 -15.69 -5.36
CA GLY A 82 12.60 -16.58 -6.34
C GLY A 82 13.20 -15.84 -7.54
N ILE A 83 12.48 -14.85 -8.08
CA ILE A 83 12.95 -14.05 -9.21
C ILE A 83 14.19 -13.23 -8.82
N LEU A 84 14.18 -12.57 -7.66
CA LEU A 84 15.33 -11.77 -7.18
C LEU A 84 16.58 -12.64 -6.97
N LYS A 85 16.42 -13.85 -6.42
CA LYS A 85 17.52 -14.81 -6.28
C LYS A 85 18.13 -15.15 -7.64
N ASN A 86 17.31 -15.42 -8.65
CA ASN A 86 17.77 -15.74 -10.00
C ASN A 86 18.42 -14.54 -10.69
N ILE A 87 17.85 -13.34 -10.53
CA ILE A 87 18.45 -12.09 -11.04
C ILE A 87 19.84 -11.89 -10.46
N GLN A 88 20.01 -12.11 -9.16
CA GLN A 88 21.32 -11.96 -8.50
C GLN A 88 22.36 -12.91 -9.10
N VAL A 89 22.02 -14.18 -9.30
CA VAL A 89 22.93 -15.18 -9.92
C VAL A 89 23.28 -14.78 -11.36
N SER A 90 22.28 -14.51 -12.21
CA SER A 90 22.52 -14.14 -13.60
C SER A 90 23.26 -12.80 -13.73
N HIS A 91 23.04 -11.86 -12.79
CA HIS A 91 23.77 -10.60 -12.75
C HIS A 91 25.26 -10.81 -12.40
N GLN A 92 25.59 -11.74 -11.49
CA GLN A 92 26.99 -12.07 -11.21
C GLN A 92 27.70 -12.64 -12.44
N GLU A 93 27.03 -13.49 -13.21
CA GLU A 93 27.56 -14.02 -14.48
C GLU A 93 27.73 -12.92 -15.52
N PHE A 94 26.74 -12.04 -15.66
CA PHE A 94 26.80 -10.90 -16.57
C PHE A 94 27.94 -9.93 -16.23
N SER A 95 28.14 -9.66 -14.94
CA SER A 95 29.20 -8.76 -14.47
C SER A 95 30.60 -9.31 -14.74
N LYS A 96 30.80 -10.64 -14.77
CA LYS A 96 32.07 -11.26 -15.20
C LYS A 96 32.35 -11.05 -16.71
N MET A 97 31.32 -10.87 -17.52
CA MET A 97 31.45 -10.63 -18.97
C MET A 97 31.73 -9.16 -19.31
N LYS A 98 31.49 -8.22 -18.38
CA LYS A 98 31.84 -6.81 -18.53
C LYS A 98 33.35 -6.63 -18.36
N GLN A 99 33.99 -5.90 -19.27
CA GLN A 99 35.32 -5.35 -19.01
C GLN A 99 35.18 -4.20 -18.01
N SER A 100 35.72 -4.37 -16.81
CA SER A 100 35.76 -3.29 -15.82
C SER A 100 36.90 -2.32 -16.15
N ASN A 101 36.54 -1.08 -16.47
CA ASN A 101 37.46 0.04 -16.57
C ASN A 101 36.84 1.26 -15.84
N ASN A 102 37.66 2.24 -15.48
CA ASN A 102 37.22 3.37 -14.65
C ASN A 102 36.06 4.16 -15.27
N GLU A 103 36.04 4.32 -16.59
CA GLU A 103 34.98 5.06 -17.30
C GLU A 103 33.64 4.31 -17.27
N ALA A 104 33.67 2.99 -17.49
CA ALA A 104 32.49 2.12 -17.39
C ALA A 104 31.93 2.06 -15.96
N ASN A 105 32.80 2.05 -14.95
CA ASN A 105 32.39 2.06 -13.54
C ASN A 105 31.71 3.40 -13.16
N LEU A 106 32.29 4.54 -13.57
CA LEU A 106 31.69 5.85 -13.34
C LEU A 106 30.32 5.98 -14.02
N ARG A 107 30.21 5.50 -15.27
CA ARG A 107 28.93 5.47 -15.99
C ARG A 107 27.90 4.61 -15.26
N GLU A 108 28.30 3.44 -14.76
CA GLU A 108 27.40 2.55 -14.01
C GLU A 108 26.92 3.18 -12.70
N GLU A 109 27.80 3.87 -11.97
CA GLU A 109 27.46 4.59 -10.74
C GLU A 109 26.40 5.67 -11.01
N VAL A 110 26.60 6.50 -12.05
CA VAL A 110 25.62 7.53 -12.42
C VAL A 110 24.28 6.91 -12.79
N LEU A 111 24.26 5.80 -13.55
CA LEU A 111 23.01 5.12 -13.92
C LEU A 111 22.28 4.54 -12.69
N LYS A 112 23.01 3.98 -11.72
CA LYS A 112 22.42 3.53 -10.44
C LYS A 112 21.82 4.70 -9.66
N ASN A 113 22.56 5.81 -9.56
CA ASN A 113 22.09 7.00 -8.85
C ASN A 113 20.85 7.60 -9.51
N LEU A 114 20.75 7.60 -10.84
CA LEU A 114 19.55 8.07 -11.55
C LEU A 114 18.33 7.18 -11.30
N ALA A 115 18.51 5.85 -11.28
CA ALA A 115 17.43 4.93 -10.96
C ALA A 115 16.94 5.14 -9.51
N THR A 116 17.87 5.21 -8.55
CA THR A 116 17.53 5.51 -7.15
C THR A 116 16.85 6.87 -6.99
N ALA A 117 17.28 7.89 -7.72
CA ALA A 117 16.67 9.21 -7.68
C ALA A 117 15.23 9.20 -8.19
N TYR A 118 14.93 8.41 -9.22
CA TYR A 118 13.56 8.22 -9.71
C TYR A 118 12.68 7.52 -8.67
N ASP A 119 13.14 6.41 -8.09
CA ASP A 119 12.40 5.68 -7.06
C ASP A 119 12.09 6.59 -5.86
N ASN A 120 13.10 7.32 -5.38
CA ASN A 120 12.95 8.28 -4.28
C ASN A 120 11.97 9.40 -4.62
N PHE A 121 11.97 9.90 -5.86
CA PHE A 121 11.04 10.95 -6.28
C PHE A 121 9.59 10.46 -6.25
N VAL A 122 9.33 9.26 -6.77
CA VAL A 122 7.99 8.67 -6.78
C VAL A 122 7.48 8.47 -5.34
N GLU A 123 8.33 7.92 -4.46
CA GLU A 123 8.00 7.72 -3.04
C GLU A 123 7.72 9.05 -2.33
N LEU A 124 8.59 10.06 -2.49
CA LEU A 124 8.42 11.37 -1.88
C LEU A 124 7.13 12.05 -2.34
N VAL A 125 6.80 11.98 -3.63
CA VAL A 125 5.55 12.54 -4.16
C VAL A 125 4.33 11.82 -3.58
N ALA A 126 4.38 10.50 -3.43
CA ALA A 126 3.30 9.73 -2.82
C ALA A 126 3.09 10.15 -1.35
N ASN A 127 4.17 10.22 -0.57
CA ASN A 127 4.13 10.66 0.83
C ASN A 127 3.58 12.08 0.99
N LEU A 128 3.99 13.01 0.12
CA LEU A 128 3.47 14.38 0.13
C LEU A 128 1.99 14.45 -0.24
N LYS A 129 1.52 13.63 -1.20
CA LYS A 129 0.09 13.56 -1.56
C LYS A 129 -0.74 13.01 -0.40
N GLU A 130 -0.27 11.96 0.26
CA GLU A 130 -0.92 11.40 1.45
C GLU A 130 -0.97 12.41 2.58
N GLY A 131 0.15 13.06 2.90
CA GLY A 131 0.19 14.12 3.92
C GLY A 131 -0.73 15.29 3.59
N THR A 132 -0.77 15.72 2.32
CA THR A 132 -1.69 16.78 1.88
C THR A 132 -3.16 16.38 2.08
N LYS A 133 -3.51 15.15 1.69
CA LYS A 133 -4.87 14.62 1.89
C LYS A 133 -5.22 14.57 3.38
N PHE A 134 -4.31 14.08 4.21
CA PHE A 134 -4.48 14.02 5.66
C PHE A 134 -4.77 15.40 6.26
N TYR A 135 -3.99 16.43 5.91
CA TYR A 135 -4.21 17.77 6.46
C TYR A 135 -5.53 18.40 5.98
N ASN A 136 -5.94 18.13 4.74
CA ASN A 136 -7.25 18.57 4.25
C ASN A 136 -8.41 17.93 5.04
N GLU A 137 -8.36 16.61 5.25
CA GLU A 137 -9.35 15.89 6.06
C GLU A 137 -9.34 16.36 7.52
N LEU A 138 -8.15 16.60 8.09
CA LEU A 138 -8.00 17.15 9.44
C LEU A 138 -8.61 18.54 9.57
N THR A 139 -8.41 19.41 8.57
CA THR A 139 -9.02 20.76 8.56
C THR A 139 -10.55 20.67 8.64
N GLU A 140 -11.20 19.77 7.90
CA GLU A 140 -12.65 19.59 8.00
C GLU A 140 -13.11 19.15 9.39
N ILE A 141 -12.35 18.26 10.04
CA ILE A 141 -12.63 17.82 11.42
C ILE A 141 -12.47 19.01 12.37
N LEU A 142 -11.43 19.81 12.21
CA LEU A 142 -11.16 20.98 13.05
C LEU A 142 -12.22 22.07 12.89
N VAL A 143 -12.74 22.30 11.69
CA VAL A 143 -13.86 23.24 11.47
C VAL A 143 -15.12 22.77 12.19
N ARG A 144 -15.45 21.46 12.12
CA ARG A 144 -16.57 20.90 12.88
C ARG A 144 -16.37 21.05 14.38
N PHE A 145 -15.15 20.84 14.87
CA PHE A 145 -14.81 21.04 16.27
C PHE A 145 -14.92 22.52 16.69
N GLN A 146 -14.40 23.44 15.87
CA GLN A 146 -14.51 24.88 16.09
C GLN A 146 -15.98 25.32 16.18
N ASN A 147 -16.84 24.83 15.28
CA ASN A 147 -18.26 25.14 15.32
C ASN A 147 -18.90 24.68 16.63
N LYS A 148 -18.59 23.45 17.11
CA LYS A 148 -19.05 22.97 18.42
C LYS A 148 -18.61 23.88 19.58
N CYS A 149 -17.36 24.36 19.55
CA CYS A 149 -16.88 25.31 20.56
C CYS A 149 -17.67 26.62 20.52
N SER A 150 -17.91 27.16 19.32
CA SER A 150 -18.71 28.38 19.13
C SER A 150 -20.15 28.20 19.61
N ASP A 151 -20.79 27.07 19.27
CA ASP A 151 -22.16 26.74 19.68
C ASP A 151 -22.28 26.67 21.22
N ILE A 152 -21.32 26.03 21.88
CA ILE A 152 -21.29 25.96 23.36
C ILE A 152 -21.13 27.36 23.97
N VAL A 153 -20.20 28.17 23.45
CA VAL A 153 -19.99 29.54 23.96
C VAL A 153 -21.25 30.39 23.75
N PHE A 154 -21.90 30.27 22.60
CA PHE A 154 -23.14 30.98 22.30
C PHE A 154 -24.27 30.54 23.24
N ALA A 155 -24.50 29.23 23.38
CA ALA A 155 -25.53 28.69 24.27
C ALA A 155 -25.34 29.18 25.71
N ARG A 156 -24.11 29.14 26.23
CA ARG A 156 -23.79 29.63 27.59
C ARG A 156 -24.03 31.13 27.77
N LYS A 157 -23.74 31.92 26.73
CA LYS A 157 -24.02 33.35 26.75
C LYS A 157 -25.52 33.63 26.76
N THR A 158 -26.28 32.93 25.93
CA THR A 158 -27.74 33.04 25.86
C THR A 158 -28.39 32.60 27.19
N GLU A 159 -28.00 31.45 27.73
CA GLU A 159 -28.49 30.97 29.04
C GLU A 159 -28.27 32.01 30.14
N ARG A 160 -27.08 32.62 30.19
CA ARG A 160 -26.78 33.70 31.15
C ARG A 160 -27.68 34.92 30.94
N ASP A 161 -27.84 35.36 29.71
CA ASP A 161 -28.63 36.57 29.39
C ASP A 161 -30.13 36.36 29.66
N GLU A 162 -30.63 35.12 29.54
CA GLU A 162 -31.99 34.74 29.95
C GLU A 162 -32.16 34.68 31.47
N LEU A 163 -31.18 34.17 32.21
CA LEU A 163 -31.21 34.12 33.68
C LEU A 163 -31.13 35.50 34.35
N LEU A 164 -30.59 36.51 33.66
CA LEU A 164 -30.45 37.88 34.17
C LEU A 164 -31.64 38.79 33.83
N LYS A 165 -32.67 38.27 33.16
CA LYS A 165 -33.97 38.94 32.96
C LYS A 165 -34.95 38.58 34.07
#